data_AF-Q8T6K8-F1
#
_entry.id   AF-Q8T6K8-F1
#
_cell.length_a   1.000
_cell.length_b   1.000
_cell.length_c   1.000
_cell.angle_alpha   90.00
_cell.angle_beta   90.00
_cell.angle_gamma   90.00
#
_symmetry.space_group_name_H-M   'P 1'
#
loop_
_entity.id
_entity.type
_entity.pdbx_description
1 polymer ?
#
loop_
_entity_poly.entity_id
_entity_poly.type
_entity_poly.pdbx_seq_one_letter_code
_entity_poly.pdbx_strand_id
1 'polypeptide(L)'
;KIHDGMEGKVKNYYNPDEAGNYYKLREAWWNVNRNKVWEAITCGALPKSAYVLQSENNTQLPSYLKCGHNNKDDPPTNLDYVPQYLRWFDEWGEEFCRKRNIKLKKVKDSCRNDKERLYCSHDGYDCTTTIWKKGSLHLDNKCTDCLTKCKVFEVWLGNQQEAFKKQKEKYEKEIESYVSNDAKFVNNINSEYYKQFYDRRRDKNYKNLDTFLNLLNEGKYCKEKLKGENDINFTNSSDDKGTFYRSQYCQVCPDCGVKCDGTQCTHKSDNDRECVNNEDYKLPWDVKPTNITVLYSGNDQGDITQKLEDFCNSSTNYKDKNNQKWECYYKDENINRCKLEQNTEINKDNPKITSFHNFFELWVTYLLRDTIKWNDKLKTCINNTTTHCIDECKRNCLCFDRWVKQKEEEWNSIKKLFTKKNNVPQPYYTNINNLFEGYFFKVMDKLDKNEAKWKELMENIKKKKSEFSNLENNRDYLENAIELLLDHLKETATIC
;
A
#
# COMPACT_ATOMS: atom_id res chain seq x y z
N LYS A 1 17.08 -32.92 33.70
CA LYS A 1 15.98 -31.94 33.49
C LYS A 1 15.60 -31.34 34.86
N ILE A 2 14.93 -30.17 34.90
CA ILE A 2 14.55 -29.51 36.18
C ILE A 2 13.67 -30.42 37.06
N HIS A 3 12.74 -31.17 36.45
CA HIS A 3 11.88 -32.15 37.14
C HIS A 3 12.67 -33.35 37.71
N ASP A 4 13.69 -33.85 36.99
CA ASP A 4 14.45 -35.04 37.38
C ASP A 4 15.22 -34.84 38.70
N GLY A 5 15.60 -33.60 39.00
CA GLY A 5 16.31 -33.21 40.23
C GLY A 5 15.39 -32.80 41.39
N MET A 6 14.06 -32.92 41.26
CA MET A 6 13.11 -32.67 42.35
C MET A 6 12.90 -33.94 43.20
N GLU A 7 12.62 -33.76 44.49
CA GLU A 7 12.33 -34.85 45.43
C GLU A 7 10.95 -34.70 46.10
N GLY A 8 10.35 -35.83 46.50
CA GLY A 8 9.15 -35.85 47.32
C GLY A 8 7.88 -35.28 46.68
N LYS A 9 7.07 -34.57 47.47
CA LYS A 9 5.73 -34.07 47.08
C LYS A 9 5.74 -33.11 45.89
N VAL A 10 6.84 -32.36 45.69
CA VAL A 10 6.98 -31.39 44.59
C VAL A 10 7.14 -32.10 43.24
N LYS A 11 7.92 -33.20 43.20
CA LYS A 11 8.06 -34.02 41.99
C LYS A 11 6.71 -34.62 41.57
N ASN A 12 5.95 -35.10 42.55
CA ASN A 12 4.63 -35.69 42.34
C ASN A 12 3.59 -34.67 41.87
N TYR A 13 3.66 -33.41 42.34
CA TYR A 13 2.77 -32.33 41.89
C TYR A 13 2.93 -31.99 40.40
N TYR A 14 4.12 -32.21 39.83
CA TYR A 14 4.43 -31.98 38.42
C TYR A 14 4.65 -33.27 37.61
N ASN A 15 4.09 -34.41 38.07
CA ASN A 15 4.32 -35.69 37.42
C ASN A 15 3.79 -35.74 35.97
N PRO A 16 4.53 -36.40 35.05
CA PRO A 16 4.20 -36.46 33.63
C PRO A 16 3.13 -37.49 33.26
N ASP A 17 2.90 -38.50 34.10
CA ASP A 17 2.12 -39.70 33.75
C ASP A 17 0.59 -39.51 33.90
N GLU A 18 0.14 -38.44 34.57
CA GLU A 18 -1.26 -37.99 34.56
C GLU A 18 -1.37 -36.67 33.79
N ALA A 19 -1.50 -36.78 32.46
CA ALA A 19 -1.84 -35.69 31.55
C ALA A 19 -0.95 -34.43 31.61
N GLY A 20 0.39 -34.58 31.60
CA GLY A 20 1.28 -33.53 31.08
C GLY A 20 1.28 -32.17 31.81
N ASN A 21 1.47 -32.14 33.12
CA ASN A 21 1.59 -30.90 33.93
C ASN A 21 2.90 -30.08 33.70
N TYR A 22 3.65 -30.34 32.62
CA TYR A 22 4.88 -29.59 32.32
C TYR A 22 4.63 -28.08 32.10
N TYR A 23 3.44 -27.68 31.66
CA TYR A 23 3.09 -26.27 31.50
C TYR A 23 3.06 -25.53 32.87
N LYS A 24 2.50 -26.13 33.92
CA LYS A 24 2.50 -25.58 35.28
C LYS A 24 3.91 -25.41 35.83
N LEU A 25 4.79 -26.37 35.55
CA LEU A 25 6.20 -26.29 35.94
C LEU A 25 6.92 -25.14 35.23
N ARG A 26 6.66 -24.94 33.93
CA ARG A 26 7.24 -23.82 33.15
C ARG A 26 6.73 -22.46 33.63
N GLU A 27 5.46 -22.35 33.99
CA GLU A 27 4.86 -21.14 34.57
C GLU A 27 5.44 -20.81 35.95
N ALA A 28 5.53 -21.82 36.84
CA ALA A 28 6.15 -21.65 38.15
C ALA A 28 7.62 -21.22 38.01
N TRP A 29 8.36 -21.83 37.08
CA TRP A 29 9.73 -21.44 36.79
C TRP A 29 9.80 -19.98 36.30
N TRP A 30 8.93 -19.56 35.39
CA TRP A 30 8.89 -18.17 34.93
C TRP A 30 8.62 -17.20 36.08
N ASN A 31 7.60 -17.46 36.89
CA ASN A 31 7.21 -16.59 38.02
C ASN A 31 8.36 -16.38 39.01
N VAL A 32 9.14 -17.42 39.30
CA VAL A 32 10.29 -17.32 40.23
C VAL A 32 11.49 -16.60 39.59
N ASN A 33 11.69 -16.74 38.27
CA ASN A 33 12.89 -16.26 37.60
C ASN A 33 12.71 -14.94 36.83
N ARG A 34 11.49 -14.42 36.67
CA ARG A 34 11.20 -13.21 35.87
C ARG A 34 12.02 -11.99 36.28
N ASN A 35 12.30 -11.80 37.58
CA ASN A 35 13.12 -10.68 38.08
C ASN A 35 14.57 -10.78 37.58
N LYS A 36 15.12 -12.01 37.57
CA LYS A 36 16.47 -12.27 37.05
C LYS A 36 16.55 -12.12 35.54
N VAL A 37 15.50 -12.54 34.84
CA VAL A 37 15.39 -12.32 33.38
C VAL A 37 15.32 -10.81 33.08
N TRP A 38 14.55 -10.04 33.85
CA TRP A 38 14.45 -8.59 33.68
C TRP A 38 15.78 -7.86 33.95
N GLU A 39 16.49 -8.25 35.01
CA GLU A 39 17.84 -7.76 35.32
C GLU A 39 18.77 -7.97 34.12
N ALA A 40 18.75 -9.15 33.50
CA ALA A 40 19.54 -9.45 32.31
C ALA A 40 19.14 -8.61 31.09
N ILE A 41 17.83 -8.48 30.79
CA ILE A 41 17.31 -7.69 29.66
C ILE A 41 17.70 -6.21 29.79
N THR A 42 17.62 -5.66 31.01
CA THR A 42 17.86 -4.23 31.28
C THR A 42 19.32 -3.88 31.56
N CYS A 43 20.23 -4.87 31.54
CA CYS A 43 21.66 -4.67 31.76
C CYS A 43 22.27 -3.59 30.82
N GLY A 44 21.82 -3.58 29.55
CA GLY A 44 22.24 -2.60 28.55
C GLY A 44 21.37 -1.33 28.46
N ALA A 45 20.39 -1.14 29.35
CA ALA A 45 19.49 0.02 29.29
C ALA A 45 20.25 1.32 29.58
N LEU A 46 19.92 2.38 28.83
CA LEU A 46 20.55 3.69 29.01
C LEU A 46 20.28 4.25 30.42
N PRO A 47 21.23 5.00 31.01
CA PRO A 47 21.09 5.50 32.38
C PRO A 47 19.82 6.31 32.66
N LYS A 48 19.26 6.99 31.65
CA LYS A 48 18.07 7.84 31.77
C LYS A 48 16.77 7.17 31.31
N SER A 49 16.81 5.91 30.89
CA SER A 49 15.61 5.18 30.47
C SER A 49 14.79 4.76 31.69
N ALA A 50 13.47 4.95 31.64
CA ALA A 50 12.52 4.50 32.66
C ALA A 50 11.31 3.88 31.97
N TYR A 51 10.71 2.87 32.60
CA TYR A 51 9.43 2.31 32.18
C TYR A 51 8.31 3.11 32.85
N VAL A 52 7.30 3.54 32.10
CA VAL A 52 6.24 4.40 32.65
C VAL A 52 4.90 3.70 32.48
N LEU A 53 4.21 3.51 33.60
CA LEU A 53 2.80 3.10 33.61
C LEU A 53 1.93 4.28 33.94
N GLN A 54 0.77 4.36 33.30
CA GLN A 54 -0.28 5.28 33.72
C GLN A 54 -1.27 4.51 34.60
N SER A 55 -1.50 5.01 35.81
CA SER A 55 -2.53 4.48 36.70
C SER A 55 -3.93 4.86 36.22
N GLU A 56 -4.97 4.19 36.75
CA GLU A 56 -6.38 4.49 36.42
C GLU A 56 -6.77 5.95 36.71
N ASN A 57 -6.06 6.63 37.63
CA ASN A 57 -6.26 8.05 37.96
C ASN A 57 -5.42 9.01 37.10
N ASN A 58 -4.92 8.56 35.94
CA ASN A 58 -4.06 9.30 35.02
C ASN A 58 -2.67 9.72 35.55
N THR A 59 -2.27 9.29 36.74
CA THR A 59 -0.93 9.54 37.28
C THR A 59 0.10 8.64 36.61
N GLN A 60 1.17 9.22 36.07
CA GLN A 60 2.31 8.49 35.53
C GLN A 60 3.22 8.02 36.66
N LEU A 61 3.52 6.73 36.67
CA LEU A 61 4.39 6.06 37.62
C LEU A 61 5.64 5.57 36.87
N PRO A 62 6.71 6.40 36.82
CA PRO A 62 7.97 5.97 36.23
C PRO A 62 8.67 4.97 37.16
N SER A 63 9.28 3.95 36.58
CA SER A 63 10.18 3.06 37.28
C SER A 63 11.51 3.74 37.58
N TYR A 64 12.34 3.10 38.41
CA TYR A 64 13.72 3.54 38.61
C TYR A 64 14.50 3.61 37.29
N LEU A 65 15.59 4.39 37.30
CA LEU A 65 16.51 4.53 36.17
C LEU A 65 16.99 3.17 35.63
N LYS A 66 17.40 3.16 34.36
CA LYS A 66 17.71 1.95 33.59
C LYS A 66 16.54 0.96 33.56
N CYS A 67 15.32 1.45 33.37
CA CYS A 67 14.10 0.64 33.28
C CYS A 67 13.88 -0.26 34.51
N GLY A 68 14.28 0.18 35.70
CA GLY A 68 14.17 -0.60 36.93
C GLY A 68 15.24 -1.69 37.10
N HIS A 69 16.37 -1.64 36.37
CA HIS A 69 17.42 -2.66 36.43
C HIS A 69 17.92 -2.97 37.85
N ASN A 70 18.15 -1.93 38.67
CA ASN A 70 18.64 -2.08 40.04
C ASN A 70 17.51 -2.31 41.05
N ASN A 71 16.26 -2.42 40.60
CA ASN A 71 15.15 -2.71 41.49
C ASN A 71 15.22 -4.18 41.91
N LYS A 72 15.18 -4.44 43.23
CA LYS A 72 15.19 -5.80 43.78
C LYS A 72 13.78 -6.40 43.87
N ASP A 73 12.76 -5.57 43.69
CA ASP A 73 11.36 -5.97 43.65
C ASP A 73 10.97 -6.48 42.25
N ASP A 74 9.69 -6.76 42.06
CA ASP A 74 9.15 -7.23 40.79
C ASP A 74 9.44 -6.27 39.62
N PRO A 75 9.48 -6.79 38.37
CA PRO A 75 9.74 -5.99 37.19
C PRO A 75 8.62 -4.95 37.09
N PRO A 76 8.91 -3.75 36.58
CA PRO A 76 7.95 -2.66 36.54
C PRO A 76 6.82 -2.89 35.53
N THR A 77 6.73 -4.08 34.91
CA THR A 77 5.76 -4.44 33.88
C THR A 77 5.10 -5.78 34.21
N ASN A 78 3.85 -5.93 33.78
CA ASN A 78 3.11 -7.19 33.80
C ASN A 78 2.73 -7.64 32.38
N LEU A 79 3.44 -7.15 31.36
CA LEU A 79 3.20 -7.54 29.98
C LEU A 79 3.38 -9.05 29.79
N ASP A 80 4.30 -9.69 30.49
CA ASP A 80 4.50 -11.15 30.44
C ASP A 80 3.23 -11.95 30.82
N TYR A 81 2.34 -11.34 31.59
CA TYR A 81 1.03 -11.88 31.94
C TYR A 81 -0.09 -11.43 30.95
N VAL A 82 0.12 -10.53 30.01
CA VAL A 82 -0.91 -10.22 28.99
C VAL A 82 -0.96 -11.31 27.91
N PRO A 83 -2.13 -11.77 27.44
CA PRO A 83 -2.21 -12.67 26.27
C PRO A 83 -1.36 -12.19 25.09
N GLN A 84 -0.55 -13.08 24.52
CA GLN A 84 0.43 -12.74 23.48
C GLN A 84 -0.20 -11.98 22.30
N TYR A 85 -1.36 -12.44 21.84
CA TYR A 85 -2.09 -11.81 20.75
C TYR A 85 -2.41 -10.33 21.02
N LEU A 86 -2.84 -9.99 22.25
CA LEU A 86 -3.15 -8.59 22.62
C LEU A 86 -1.90 -7.73 22.67
N ARG A 87 -0.78 -8.27 23.17
CA ARG A 87 0.52 -7.56 23.13
C ARG A 87 0.96 -7.26 21.70
N TRP A 88 0.81 -8.24 20.80
CA TRP A 88 1.19 -8.06 19.40
C TRP A 88 0.26 -7.11 18.66
N PHE A 89 -1.03 -7.07 18.99
CA PHE A 89 -1.95 -6.08 18.41
C PHE A 89 -1.61 -4.67 18.90
N ASP A 90 -1.35 -4.51 20.20
CA ASP A 90 -0.90 -3.23 20.78
C ASP A 90 0.42 -2.74 20.16
N GLU A 91 1.43 -3.63 20.10
CA GLU A 91 2.71 -3.36 19.45
C GLU A 91 2.55 -3.03 17.96
N TRP A 92 1.70 -3.76 17.24
CA TRP A 92 1.39 -3.49 15.85
C TRP A 92 0.78 -2.09 15.68
N GLY A 93 -0.16 -1.68 16.54
CA GLY A 93 -0.79 -0.38 16.49
C GLY A 93 0.21 0.76 16.67
N GLU A 94 1.05 0.68 17.71
CA GLU A 94 2.10 1.66 17.98
C GLU A 94 3.14 1.73 16.84
N GLU A 95 3.60 0.58 16.34
CA GLU A 95 4.55 0.54 15.24
C GLU A 95 3.95 1.03 13.92
N PHE A 96 2.67 0.74 13.67
CA PHE A 96 1.93 1.27 12.52
C PHE A 96 1.89 2.79 12.58
N CYS A 97 1.45 3.38 13.71
CA CYS A 97 1.34 4.83 13.87
C CYS A 97 2.70 5.51 13.68
N ARG A 98 3.74 5.00 14.35
CA ARG A 98 5.11 5.51 14.23
C ARG A 98 5.62 5.45 12.79
N LYS A 99 5.49 4.31 12.12
CA LYS A 99 5.96 4.12 10.73
C LYS A 99 5.13 4.93 9.74
N ARG A 100 3.82 5.03 9.93
CA ARG A 100 2.92 5.88 9.13
C ARG A 100 3.40 7.32 9.18
N ASN A 101 3.68 7.85 10.37
CA ASN A 101 4.13 9.23 10.51
C ASN A 101 5.47 9.50 9.80
N ILE A 102 6.43 8.59 9.94
CA ILE A 102 7.73 8.68 9.25
C ILE A 102 7.55 8.64 7.73
N LYS A 103 6.71 7.73 7.21
CA LYS A 103 6.46 7.59 5.77
C LYS A 103 5.72 8.80 5.20
N LEU A 104 4.70 9.30 5.90
CA LEU A 104 3.94 10.49 5.50
C LEU A 104 4.81 11.73 5.45
N LYS A 105 5.71 11.92 6.42
CA LYS A 105 6.67 13.03 6.37
C LYS A 105 7.52 12.96 5.11
N LYS A 106 8.06 11.78 4.77
CA LYS A 106 8.85 11.58 3.54
C LYS A 106 8.04 11.83 2.26
N VAL A 107 6.77 11.43 2.24
CA VAL A 107 5.84 11.70 1.13
C VAL A 107 5.63 13.20 0.98
N LYS A 108 5.27 13.89 2.08
CA LYS A 108 5.05 15.33 2.10
C LYS A 108 6.25 16.09 1.54
N ASP A 109 7.44 15.82 2.07
CA ASP A 109 8.67 16.51 1.71
C ASP A 109 9.01 16.36 0.21
N SER A 110 8.54 15.29 -0.44
CA SER A 110 8.75 15.05 -1.87
C SER A 110 7.63 15.56 -2.77
N CYS A 111 6.42 15.70 -2.24
CA CYS A 111 5.25 16.05 -3.03
C CYS A 111 4.86 17.52 -2.91
N ARG A 112 5.22 18.19 -1.82
CA ARG A 112 4.81 19.57 -1.52
C ARG A 112 5.98 20.38 -0.97
N ASN A 113 6.29 21.48 -1.64
CA ASN A 113 7.17 22.52 -1.13
C ASN A 113 6.74 23.88 -1.69
N ASP A 114 5.99 24.66 -0.89
CA ASP A 114 5.42 25.94 -1.34
C ASP A 114 6.50 26.95 -1.75
N LYS A 115 7.65 26.96 -1.05
CA LYS A 115 8.77 27.88 -1.33
C LYS A 115 9.43 27.59 -2.67
N GLU A 116 9.55 26.31 -3.01
CA GLU A 116 10.08 25.85 -4.30
C GLU A 116 9.01 25.71 -5.37
N ARG A 117 7.75 26.10 -5.07
CA ARG A 117 6.58 25.94 -5.95
C ARG A 117 6.39 24.49 -6.43
N LEU A 118 6.69 23.53 -5.56
CA LEU A 118 6.54 22.11 -5.84
C LEU A 118 5.16 21.63 -5.39
N TYR A 119 4.34 21.18 -6.35
CA TYR A 119 3.05 20.56 -6.07
C TYR A 119 2.81 19.39 -7.04
N CYS A 120 3.09 18.17 -6.58
CA CYS A 120 3.04 16.98 -7.43
C CYS A 120 1.80 16.11 -7.19
N SER A 121 1.29 15.45 -8.22
CA SER A 121 0.30 14.39 -8.03
C SER A 121 0.96 13.06 -7.69
N HIS A 122 0.14 12.11 -7.23
CA HIS A 122 0.57 10.72 -7.10
C HIS A 122 0.91 10.03 -8.42
N ASP A 123 0.68 10.69 -9.56
CA ASP A 123 0.94 10.21 -10.91
C ASP A 123 2.20 10.82 -11.51
N GLY A 124 2.91 11.65 -10.74
CA GLY A 124 4.14 12.31 -11.19
C GLY A 124 3.90 13.57 -12.04
N TYR A 125 2.67 14.08 -12.08
CA TYR A 125 2.34 15.35 -12.74
C TYR A 125 2.65 16.53 -11.84
N ASP A 126 3.22 17.59 -12.41
CA ASP A 126 3.32 18.90 -11.77
C ASP A 126 1.97 19.63 -11.87
N CYS A 127 1.29 19.79 -10.74
CA CYS A 127 -0.03 20.42 -10.70
C CYS A 127 0.02 21.95 -10.84
N THR A 128 1.20 22.58 -10.83
CA THR A 128 1.32 24.02 -11.10
C THR A 128 1.14 24.34 -12.58
N THR A 129 1.42 23.36 -13.45
CA THR A 129 1.34 23.46 -14.91
C THR A 129 0.30 22.53 -15.53
N THR A 130 -0.02 21.42 -14.88
CA THR A 130 -1.05 20.47 -15.34
C THR A 130 -2.46 21.04 -15.15
N ILE A 131 -3.24 21.03 -16.24
CA ILE A 131 -4.65 21.45 -16.28
C ILE A 131 -5.42 20.34 -16.99
N TRP A 132 -6.00 19.44 -16.20
CA TRP A 132 -6.69 18.24 -16.70
C TRP A 132 -7.91 18.58 -17.56
N LYS A 133 -8.67 19.63 -17.21
CA LYS A 133 -9.81 20.13 -18.02
C LYS A 133 -9.41 20.60 -19.42
N LYS A 134 -8.16 21.08 -19.59
CA LYS A 134 -7.58 21.44 -20.88
C LYS A 134 -6.86 20.30 -21.59
N GLY A 135 -6.77 19.13 -20.95
CA GLY A 135 -5.93 18.03 -21.44
C GLY A 135 -4.45 18.38 -21.50
N SER A 136 -4.00 19.39 -20.74
CA SER A 136 -2.60 19.76 -20.62
C SER A 136 -2.00 19.01 -19.44
N LEU A 137 -1.22 17.98 -19.73
CA LEU A 137 -0.59 17.12 -18.74
C LEU A 137 0.90 17.38 -18.77
N HIS A 138 1.50 17.61 -17.60
CA HIS A 138 2.93 17.88 -17.50
C HIS A 138 3.58 16.93 -16.51
N LEU A 139 4.10 15.80 -17.04
CA LEU A 139 4.92 14.90 -16.26
C LEU A 139 6.28 15.55 -16.02
N ASP A 140 6.72 15.62 -14.75
CA ASP A 140 7.96 16.29 -14.39
C ASP A 140 8.84 15.36 -13.54
N ASN A 141 10.12 15.32 -13.86
CA ASN A 141 11.13 14.55 -13.13
C ASN A 141 11.22 14.93 -11.66
N LYS A 142 10.95 16.19 -11.31
CA LYS A 142 10.89 16.64 -9.91
C LYS A 142 9.77 15.95 -9.14
N CYS A 143 8.71 15.53 -9.83
CA CYS A 143 7.56 14.83 -9.26
C CYS A 143 7.70 13.31 -9.27
N THR A 144 8.74 12.75 -9.91
CA THR A 144 8.95 11.30 -9.93
C THR A 144 9.28 10.72 -8.54
N ASP A 145 9.97 11.49 -7.68
CA ASP A 145 10.23 11.06 -6.29
C ASP A 145 8.93 11.04 -5.45
N CYS A 146 8.02 11.99 -5.69
CA CYS A 146 6.68 11.97 -5.11
C CYS A 146 5.90 10.72 -5.54
N LEU A 147 5.78 10.48 -6.84
CA LEU A 147 5.15 9.29 -7.43
C LEU A 147 5.70 7.99 -6.81
N THR A 148 7.02 7.85 -6.73
CA THR A 148 7.70 6.70 -6.11
C THR A 148 7.33 6.53 -4.63
N LYS A 149 7.42 7.60 -3.84
CA LYS A 149 7.15 7.52 -2.39
C LYS A 149 5.68 7.30 -2.09
N CYS A 150 4.78 7.92 -2.86
CA CYS A 150 3.35 7.68 -2.79
C CYS A 150 3.03 6.20 -3.07
N LYS A 151 3.55 5.63 -4.16
CA LYS A 151 3.28 4.24 -4.51
C LYS A 151 3.77 3.25 -3.45
N VAL A 152 4.99 3.43 -2.94
CA VAL A 152 5.55 2.61 -1.86
C VAL A 152 4.74 2.76 -0.56
N PHE A 153 4.25 3.97 -0.27
CA PHE A 153 3.41 4.22 0.89
C PHE A 153 2.04 3.54 0.74
N GLU A 154 1.39 3.66 -0.41
CA GLU A 154 0.09 3.04 -0.70
C GLU A 154 0.14 1.51 -0.57
N VAL A 155 1.15 0.86 -1.16
CA VAL A 155 1.34 -0.60 -1.05
C VAL A 155 1.54 -1.01 0.41
N TRP A 156 2.42 -0.30 1.13
CA TRP A 156 2.61 -0.57 2.56
C TRP A 156 1.30 -0.39 3.34
N LEU A 157 0.53 0.66 3.06
CA LEU A 157 -0.71 0.96 3.75
C LEU A 157 -1.80 -0.10 3.51
N GLY A 158 -1.93 -0.59 2.28
CA GLY A 158 -2.83 -1.70 1.94
C GLY A 158 -2.46 -2.98 2.69
N ASN A 159 -1.17 -3.33 2.73
CA ASN A 159 -0.69 -4.48 3.50
C ASN A 159 -0.97 -4.34 5.01
N GLN A 160 -0.88 -3.13 5.57
CA GLN A 160 -1.26 -2.87 6.97
C GLN A 160 -2.76 -2.96 7.19
N GLN A 161 -3.58 -2.54 6.24
CA GLN A 161 -5.04 -2.66 6.31
C GLN A 161 -5.47 -4.14 6.35
N GLU A 162 -4.84 -5.00 5.54
CA GLU A 162 -5.10 -6.44 5.57
C GLU A 162 -4.66 -7.08 6.90
N ALA A 163 -3.47 -6.72 7.39
CA ALA A 163 -2.99 -7.18 8.69
C ALA A 163 -3.94 -6.76 9.84
N PHE A 164 -4.42 -5.53 9.80
CA PHE A 164 -5.41 -5.01 10.75
C PHE A 164 -6.72 -5.80 10.70
N LYS A 165 -7.25 -6.08 9.50
CA LYS A 165 -8.46 -6.90 9.32
C LYS A 165 -8.29 -8.28 9.95
N LYS A 166 -7.17 -8.96 9.69
CA LYS A 166 -6.86 -10.28 10.30
C LYS A 166 -6.76 -10.21 11.81
N GLN A 167 -6.17 -9.14 12.35
CA GLN A 167 -6.11 -8.94 13.80
C GLN A 167 -7.49 -8.69 14.39
N LYS A 168 -8.39 -7.92 13.76
CA LYS A 168 -9.78 -7.76 14.21
C LYS A 168 -10.54 -9.09 14.24
N GLU A 169 -10.48 -9.86 13.16
CA GLU A 169 -11.13 -11.19 13.10
C GLU A 169 -10.59 -12.14 14.18
N LYS A 170 -9.29 -12.07 14.48
CA LYS A 170 -8.69 -12.85 15.57
C LYS A 170 -9.18 -12.37 16.93
N TYR A 171 -9.36 -11.06 17.13
CA TYR A 171 -9.88 -10.49 18.38
C TYR A 171 -11.26 -11.07 18.72
N GLU A 172 -12.16 -11.04 17.74
CA GLU A 172 -13.53 -11.51 17.85
C GLU A 172 -13.56 -13.01 18.20
N LYS A 173 -12.77 -13.82 17.48
CA LYS A 173 -12.63 -15.27 17.73
C LYS A 173 -12.07 -15.59 19.13
N GLU A 174 -11.09 -14.83 19.61
CA GLU A 174 -10.55 -15.02 20.96
C GLU A 174 -11.61 -14.68 22.02
N ILE A 175 -12.35 -13.58 21.85
CA ILE A 175 -13.42 -13.25 22.80
C ILE A 175 -14.49 -14.33 22.82
N GLU A 176 -14.96 -14.79 21.67
CA GLU A 176 -15.99 -15.84 21.58
C GLU A 176 -15.54 -17.17 22.19
N SER A 177 -14.29 -17.58 21.95
CA SER A 177 -13.78 -18.87 22.40
C SER A 177 -13.65 -18.99 23.93
N TYR A 178 -13.37 -17.89 24.63
CA TYR A 178 -13.37 -17.85 26.11
C TYR A 178 -14.75 -17.52 26.71
N VAL A 179 -15.76 -17.19 25.89
CA VAL A 179 -17.16 -16.95 26.32
C VAL A 179 -17.97 -18.25 26.34
N SER A 180 -17.75 -19.19 25.42
CA SER A 180 -18.46 -20.46 25.42
C SER A 180 -17.87 -21.40 26.49
N ASN A 181 -18.72 -21.95 27.35
CA ASN A 181 -18.32 -22.97 28.35
C ASN A 181 -17.89 -24.31 27.69
N ASP A 182 -17.93 -24.40 26.35
CA ASP A 182 -17.60 -25.56 25.52
C ASP A 182 -16.18 -25.51 24.92
N ALA A 183 -15.30 -24.68 25.47
CA ALA A 183 -13.92 -24.57 24.99
C ALA A 183 -13.23 -25.95 24.96
N LYS A 184 -13.05 -26.51 23.77
CA LYS A 184 -12.17 -27.66 23.53
C LYS A 184 -10.76 -27.30 23.98
N PHE A 185 -10.41 -27.80 25.15
CA PHE A 185 -9.09 -27.74 25.74
C PHE A 185 -8.03 -28.15 24.70
N VAL A 186 -7.17 -27.21 24.32
CA VAL A 186 -5.91 -27.57 23.67
C VAL A 186 -5.01 -28.11 24.78
N ASN A 187 -4.81 -29.42 24.80
CA ASN A 187 -4.13 -30.22 25.83
C ASN A 187 -2.64 -29.88 26.09
N ASN A 188 -2.23 -28.60 26.17
CA ASN A 188 -0.85 -28.20 26.48
C ASN A 188 -0.66 -26.71 26.90
N ILE A 189 -1.73 -25.93 27.11
CA ILE A 189 -1.66 -24.52 27.55
C ILE A 189 -2.57 -24.31 28.76
N ASN A 190 -2.17 -23.50 29.74
CA ASN A 190 -3.02 -23.09 30.87
C ASN A 190 -4.14 -22.16 30.37
N SER A 191 -5.23 -22.76 29.91
CA SER A 191 -6.44 -22.06 29.46
C SER A 191 -7.12 -21.26 30.56
N GLU A 192 -6.88 -21.61 31.84
CA GLU A 192 -7.47 -20.94 33.00
C GLU A 192 -6.94 -19.52 33.16
N TYR A 193 -5.63 -19.30 32.94
CA TYR A 193 -5.02 -17.98 32.97
C TYR A 193 -5.64 -17.02 31.94
N TYR A 194 -5.75 -17.49 30.68
CA TYR A 194 -6.34 -16.70 29.60
C TYR A 194 -7.82 -16.41 29.85
N LYS A 195 -8.57 -17.41 30.35
CA LYS A 195 -9.97 -17.24 30.74
C LYS A 195 -10.12 -16.17 31.82
N GLN A 196 -9.33 -16.24 32.90
CA GLN A 196 -9.34 -15.24 33.97
C GLN A 196 -9.03 -13.82 33.45
N PHE A 197 -8.08 -13.69 32.52
CA PHE A 197 -7.75 -12.40 31.92
C PHE A 197 -8.93 -11.82 31.12
N TYR A 198 -9.55 -12.62 30.25
CA TYR A 198 -10.69 -12.17 29.43
C TYR A 198 -11.97 -11.96 30.27
N ASP A 199 -12.19 -12.75 31.32
CA ASP A 199 -13.29 -12.54 32.27
C ASP A 199 -13.14 -11.21 33.01
N ARG A 200 -11.94 -10.89 33.55
CA ARG A 200 -11.68 -9.58 34.18
C ARG A 200 -11.87 -8.41 33.21
N ARG A 201 -11.55 -8.58 31.93
CA ARG A 201 -11.81 -7.53 30.91
C ARG A 201 -13.31 -7.33 30.64
N ARG A 202 -14.10 -8.41 30.72
CA ARG A 202 -15.56 -8.35 30.56
C ARG A 202 -16.21 -7.51 31.65
N ASP A 203 -15.80 -7.71 32.90
CA ASP A 203 -16.33 -6.99 34.07
C ASP A 203 -16.05 -5.49 34.01
N LYS A 204 -15.00 -5.07 33.29
CA LYS A 204 -14.62 -3.66 33.08
C LYS A 204 -15.15 -3.04 31.76
N ASN A 205 -16.19 -3.61 31.13
CA ASN A 205 -16.79 -3.12 29.87
C ASN A 205 -15.87 -3.11 28.63
N TYR A 206 -14.75 -3.85 28.62
CA TYR A 206 -13.89 -4.01 27.43
C TYR A 206 -14.37 -5.13 26.48
N LYS A 207 -15.66 -5.49 26.54
CA LYS A 207 -16.25 -6.56 25.74
C LYS A 207 -16.31 -6.21 24.25
N ASN A 208 -16.44 -4.93 23.92
CA ASN A 208 -16.55 -4.47 22.53
C ASN A 208 -15.14 -4.25 21.92
N LEU A 209 -14.96 -4.72 20.67
CA LEU A 209 -13.80 -4.45 19.84
C LEU A 209 -13.53 -2.95 19.74
N ASP A 210 -14.56 -2.12 19.58
CA ASP A 210 -14.40 -0.67 19.46
C ASP A 210 -13.75 -0.05 20.70
N THR A 211 -14.06 -0.57 21.90
CA THR A 211 -13.44 -0.11 23.15
C THR A 211 -11.94 -0.40 23.14
N PHE A 212 -11.52 -1.56 22.63
CA PHE A 212 -10.10 -1.89 22.50
C PHE A 212 -9.41 -1.06 21.40
N LEU A 213 -10.07 -0.86 20.26
CA LEU A 213 -9.53 -0.02 19.19
C LEU A 213 -9.36 1.45 19.62
N ASN A 214 -10.24 1.94 20.50
CA ASN A 214 -10.06 3.24 21.14
C ASN A 214 -8.79 3.30 22.00
N LEU A 215 -8.44 2.23 22.71
CA LEU A 215 -7.16 2.18 23.46
C LEU A 215 -5.96 2.23 22.51
N LEU A 216 -6.02 1.60 21.35
CA LEU A 216 -4.96 1.70 20.34
C LEU A 216 -4.80 3.13 19.82
N ASN A 217 -5.90 3.87 19.63
CA ASN A 217 -5.84 5.30 19.26
C ASN A 217 -5.12 6.15 20.33
N GLU A 218 -5.24 5.76 21.59
CA GLU A 218 -4.62 6.44 22.73
C GLU A 218 -3.11 6.13 22.90
N GLY A 219 -2.56 5.28 22.03
CA GLY A 219 -1.15 4.94 21.96
C GLY A 219 -0.25 6.17 21.78
N LYS A 220 0.99 6.09 22.27
CA LYS A 220 1.93 7.22 22.32
C LYS A 220 2.16 7.81 20.93
N TYR A 221 2.40 6.96 19.93
CA TYR A 221 2.64 7.43 18.57
C TYR A 221 1.35 7.70 17.80
N CYS A 222 0.25 7.05 18.18
CA CYS A 222 -1.05 7.24 17.53
C CYS A 222 -1.70 8.59 17.87
N LYS A 223 -1.38 9.15 19.05
CA LYS A 223 -1.77 10.51 19.47
C LYS A 223 -1.07 11.65 18.73
N GLU A 224 0.04 11.37 18.07
CA GLU A 224 0.82 12.41 17.37
C GLU A 224 0.05 12.91 16.14
N LYS A 225 -0.38 14.16 16.18
CA LYS A 225 -1.06 14.80 15.05
C LYS A 225 -0.06 15.29 14.00
N LEU A 226 -0.37 15.00 12.73
CA LEU A 226 0.38 15.51 11.59
C LEU A 226 -0.41 16.61 10.88
N LYS A 227 0.14 17.83 10.84
CA LYS A 227 -0.52 18.97 10.18
C LYS A 227 -0.80 18.65 8.71
N GLY A 228 -2.08 18.68 8.35
CA GLY A 228 -2.62 18.43 7.03
C GLY A 228 -3.12 16.99 6.80
N GLU A 229 -2.71 16.02 7.60
CA GLU A 229 -3.21 14.65 7.46
C GLU A 229 -4.34 14.37 8.45
N ASN A 230 -5.21 13.43 8.10
CA ASN A 230 -6.26 12.96 9.01
C ASN A 230 -5.63 12.28 10.23
N ASP A 231 -6.23 12.53 11.40
CA ASP A 231 -5.89 11.87 12.65
C ASP A 231 -6.15 10.35 12.54
N ILE A 232 -5.32 9.56 13.22
CA ILE A 232 -5.48 8.11 13.25
C ILE A 232 -6.70 7.77 14.10
N ASN A 233 -7.60 6.98 13.52
CA ASN A 233 -8.74 6.41 14.21
C ASN A 233 -9.03 4.98 13.71
N PHE A 234 -8.78 3.98 14.55
CA PHE A 234 -9.03 2.58 14.24
C PHE A 234 -10.51 2.16 14.35
N THR A 235 -11.38 2.92 15.03
CA THR A 235 -12.81 2.57 15.15
C THR A 235 -13.59 2.88 13.88
N ASN A 236 -13.27 3.98 13.21
CA ASN A 236 -13.94 4.41 11.97
C ASN A 236 -13.21 3.87 10.73
N SER A 237 -12.73 2.62 10.79
CA SER A 237 -11.99 2.00 9.69
C SER A 237 -12.84 1.75 8.43
N SER A 238 -14.15 2.00 8.51
CA SER A 238 -15.15 1.73 7.48
C SER A 238 -15.39 2.90 6.52
N ASP A 239 -14.88 4.11 6.83
CA ASP A 239 -15.14 5.31 6.02
C ASP A 239 -14.09 5.48 4.92
N ASP A 240 -14.54 5.92 3.74
CA ASP A 240 -13.75 6.16 2.51
C ASP A 240 -12.53 7.12 2.68
N LYS A 241 -12.32 7.70 3.87
CA LYS A 241 -11.21 8.63 4.21
C LYS A 241 -10.58 8.38 5.59
N GLY A 242 -10.70 7.16 6.13
CA GLY A 242 -10.19 6.79 7.45
C GLY A 242 -8.66 6.59 7.55
N THR A 243 -8.22 5.89 8.59
CA THR A 243 -6.79 5.64 8.94
C THR A 243 -5.95 5.03 7.80
N PHE A 244 -6.57 4.16 7.01
CA PHE A 244 -5.95 3.46 5.90
C PHE A 244 -6.14 4.17 4.57
N TYR A 245 -6.67 5.39 4.58
CA TYR A 245 -6.76 6.19 3.37
C TYR A 245 -5.42 6.85 3.04
N ARG A 246 -5.20 7.09 1.75
CA ARG A 246 -3.98 7.63 1.17
C ARG A 246 -3.77 9.04 1.68
N SER A 247 -2.51 9.45 1.65
CA SER A 247 -2.13 10.80 1.99
C SER A 247 -2.84 11.83 1.10
N GLN A 248 -3.21 12.97 1.68
CA GLN A 248 -3.66 14.13 0.89
C GLN A 248 -2.58 14.67 -0.07
N TYR A 249 -1.31 14.37 0.19
CA TYR A 249 -0.18 14.71 -0.68
C TYR A 249 -0.06 13.76 -1.88
N CYS A 250 -0.70 12.58 -1.80
CA CYS A 250 -0.77 11.58 -2.87
C CYS A 250 -2.14 11.59 -3.57
N GLN A 251 -2.72 12.77 -3.76
CA GLN A 251 -3.93 12.94 -4.55
C GLN A 251 -3.57 13.24 -6.02
N VAL A 252 -4.55 13.08 -6.90
CA VAL A 252 -4.47 13.58 -8.28
C VAL A 252 -4.35 15.10 -8.28
N CYS A 253 -3.86 15.67 -9.39
CA CYS A 253 -3.94 17.12 -9.54
C CYS A 253 -5.40 17.57 -9.57
N PRO A 254 -5.71 18.74 -8.99
CA PRO A 254 -6.99 19.40 -9.25
C PRO A 254 -7.19 19.58 -10.75
N ASP A 255 -8.44 19.51 -11.22
CA ASP A 255 -8.75 19.58 -12.66
C ASP A 255 -8.22 20.85 -13.34
N CYS A 256 -8.16 21.95 -12.59
CA CYS A 256 -7.63 23.24 -13.04
C CYS A 256 -6.17 23.50 -12.62
N GLY A 257 -5.53 22.55 -11.94
CA GLY A 257 -4.22 22.74 -11.33
C GLY A 257 -4.25 23.67 -10.10
N VAL A 258 -3.06 24.13 -9.70
CA VAL A 258 -2.87 25.01 -8.53
C VAL A 258 -2.14 26.30 -8.91
N LYS A 259 -2.32 27.34 -8.10
CA LYS A 259 -1.56 28.59 -8.15
C LYS A 259 -0.70 28.71 -6.90
N CYS A 260 0.61 28.89 -7.08
CA CYS A 260 1.55 29.06 -5.99
C CYS A 260 2.14 30.47 -6.00
N ASP A 261 2.02 31.20 -4.89
CA ASP A 261 2.56 32.56 -4.75
C ASP A 261 3.98 32.59 -4.12
N GLY A 262 4.51 31.42 -3.75
CA GLY A 262 5.79 31.26 -3.05
C GLY A 262 5.66 31.17 -1.52
N THR A 263 4.47 31.42 -0.98
CA THR A 263 4.12 31.18 0.43
C THR A 263 3.13 30.03 0.58
N GLN A 264 2.19 29.90 -0.36
CA GLN A 264 1.20 28.83 -0.37
C GLN A 264 0.78 28.48 -1.81
N CYS A 265 0.46 27.21 -2.05
CA CYS A 265 -0.26 26.76 -3.23
C CYS A 265 -1.76 26.58 -2.94
N THR A 266 -2.63 27.17 -3.77
CA THR A 266 -4.10 27.06 -3.67
C THR A 266 -4.69 26.52 -4.97
N HIS A 267 -5.83 25.83 -4.88
CA HIS A 267 -6.51 25.29 -6.07
C HIS A 267 -7.03 26.43 -6.95
N LYS A 268 -6.84 26.33 -8.27
CA LYS A 268 -7.47 27.27 -9.20
C LYS A 268 -8.98 27.04 -9.24
N SER A 269 -9.74 28.12 -9.43
CA SER A 269 -11.21 28.04 -9.55
C SER A 269 -11.59 27.36 -10.86
N ASP A 270 -12.69 26.59 -10.85
CA ASP A 270 -13.27 26.00 -12.06
C ASP A 270 -13.70 27.03 -13.11
N ASN A 271 -14.01 28.25 -12.67
CA ASN A 271 -14.40 29.36 -13.54
C ASN A 271 -13.22 30.22 -14.00
N ASP A 272 -11.99 29.83 -13.65
CA ASP A 272 -10.80 30.52 -14.13
C ASP A 272 -10.76 30.40 -15.67
N ARG A 273 -10.56 31.52 -16.36
CA ARG A 273 -10.42 31.54 -17.84
C ARG A 273 -9.26 30.66 -18.28
N GLU A 274 -8.25 30.51 -17.42
CA GLU A 274 -7.13 29.59 -17.66
C GLU A 274 -7.50 28.11 -17.54
N CYS A 275 -8.66 27.75 -16.97
CA CYS A 275 -9.11 26.36 -16.83
C CYS A 275 -10.10 25.92 -17.92
N VAL A 276 -10.81 26.86 -18.56
CA VAL A 276 -11.80 26.52 -19.60
C VAL A 276 -11.10 26.05 -20.88
N ASN A 277 -11.44 24.85 -21.35
CA ASN A 277 -11.01 24.33 -22.64
C ASN A 277 -12.02 24.69 -23.73
N ASN A 278 -11.59 25.46 -24.73
CA ASN A 278 -12.40 25.83 -25.90
C ASN A 278 -11.92 25.11 -27.17
N GLU A 279 -11.01 24.13 -27.06
CA GLU A 279 -10.55 23.39 -28.23
C GLU A 279 -11.57 22.32 -28.65
N ASP A 280 -11.98 22.39 -29.93
CA ASP A 280 -12.75 21.32 -30.55
C ASP A 280 -11.82 20.21 -31.08
N TYR A 281 -12.26 18.96 -30.97
CA TYR A 281 -11.59 17.85 -31.62
C TYR A 281 -11.84 17.90 -33.13
N LYS A 282 -10.78 18.17 -33.90
CA LYS A 282 -10.85 18.30 -35.37
C LYS A 282 -9.98 17.23 -36.02
N LEU A 283 -10.62 16.38 -36.81
CA LEU A 283 -9.92 15.37 -37.60
C LEU A 283 -9.31 16.02 -38.86
N PRO A 284 -8.00 15.87 -39.11
CA PRO A 284 -7.39 16.36 -40.36
C PRO A 284 -7.93 15.62 -41.59
N TRP A 285 -7.91 16.28 -42.75
CA TRP A 285 -8.21 15.63 -44.02
C TRP A 285 -7.22 14.48 -44.27
N ASP A 286 -7.74 13.34 -44.76
CA ASP A 286 -7.03 12.08 -45.03
C ASP A 286 -6.47 11.31 -43.82
N VAL A 287 -6.87 11.63 -42.58
CA VAL A 287 -6.46 10.88 -41.39
C VAL A 287 -7.63 10.06 -40.85
N LYS A 288 -7.43 8.75 -40.69
CA LYS A 288 -8.42 7.88 -40.03
C LYS A 288 -8.09 7.76 -38.54
N PRO A 289 -9.04 8.04 -37.64
CA PRO A 289 -8.81 7.83 -36.22
C PRO A 289 -8.77 6.34 -35.89
N THR A 290 -8.09 6.00 -34.79
CA THR A 290 -8.06 4.67 -34.19
C THR A 290 -8.81 4.71 -32.87
N ASN A 291 -9.78 3.81 -32.72
CA ASN A 291 -10.49 3.62 -31.46
C ASN A 291 -9.66 2.71 -30.54
N ILE A 292 -9.46 3.15 -29.31
CA ILE A 292 -8.69 2.44 -28.29
C ILE A 292 -9.55 2.36 -27.04
N THR A 293 -9.83 1.15 -26.58
CA THR A 293 -10.52 0.91 -25.31
C THR A 293 -9.49 0.63 -24.24
N VAL A 294 -9.31 1.56 -23.30
CA VAL A 294 -8.37 1.43 -22.19
C VAL A 294 -9.12 0.99 -20.93
N LEU A 295 -8.73 -0.15 -20.36
CA LEU A 295 -9.18 -0.58 -19.05
C LEU A 295 -8.48 0.25 -17.97
N TYR A 296 -9.25 1.05 -17.24
CA TYR A 296 -8.75 2.01 -16.27
C TYR A 296 -9.14 1.62 -14.84
N SER A 297 -8.14 1.35 -13.98
CA SER A 297 -8.34 0.88 -12.60
C SER A 297 -8.77 1.98 -11.60
N GLY A 298 -9.00 3.21 -12.08
CA GLY A 298 -9.46 4.33 -11.27
C GLY A 298 -8.37 4.98 -10.41
N ASN A 299 -8.58 6.25 -10.07
CA ASN A 299 -7.66 7.00 -9.21
C ASN A 299 -7.90 6.79 -7.72
N ASP A 300 -9.03 6.19 -7.32
CA ASP A 300 -9.35 5.96 -5.89
C ASP A 300 -8.41 4.94 -5.25
N GLN A 301 -8.37 4.89 -3.91
CA GLN A 301 -7.59 3.87 -3.22
C GLN A 301 -8.39 2.58 -3.13
N GLY A 302 -7.69 1.45 -3.17
CA GLY A 302 -8.30 0.14 -2.97
C GLY A 302 -7.45 -0.96 -3.57
N ASP A 303 -7.84 -2.19 -3.24
CA ASP A 303 -7.30 -3.40 -3.86
C ASP A 303 -7.58 -3.37 -5.36
N ILE A 304 -6.60 -3.78 -6.18
CA ILE A 304 -6.75 -3.83 -7.64
C ILE A 304 -7.85 -4.80 -8.05
N THR A 305 -8.06 -5.88 -7.30
CA THR A 305 -9.10 -6.87 -7.59
C THR A 305 -10.50 -6.33 -7.34
N GLN A 306 -10.67 -5.47 -6.32
CA GLN A 306 -11.93 -4.77 -6.04
C GLN A 306 -12.20 -3.68 -7.09
N LYS A 307 -11.16 -2.94 -7.48
CA LYS A 307 -11.25 -1.89 -8.49
C LYS A 307 -11.64 -2.40 -9.87
N LEU A 308 -11.21 -3.62 -10.18
CA LEU A 308 -11.48 -4.31 -11.43
C LEU A 308 -12.46 -5.47 -11.22
N GLU A 309 -13.24 -5.47 -10.13
CA GLU A 309 -14.08 -6.60 -9.75
C GLU A 309 -15.05 -7.00 -10.85
N ASP A 310 -15.73 -6.01 -11.42
CA ASP A 310 -16.69 -6.25 -12.50
C ASP A 310 -15.96 -6.83 -13.74
N PHE A 311 -14.77 -6.32 -14.07
CA PHE A 311 -13.94 -6.81 -15.17
C PHE A 311 -13.50 -8.26 -14.92
N CYS A 312 -13.05 -8.57 -13.70
CA CYS A 312 -12.66 -9.90 -13.27
C CYS A 312 -13.82 -10.90 -13.33
N ASN A 313 -15.06 -10.45 -13.06
CA ASN A 313 -16.23 -11.32 -12.96
C ASN A 313 -16.97 -11.55 -14.28
N SER A 314 -16.84 -10.63 -15.25
CA SER A 314 -17.56 -10.74 -16.51
C SER A 314 -17.02 -11.85 -17.43
N SER A 315 -17.92 -12.61 -18.05
CA SER A 315 -17.54 -13.77 -18.90
C SER A 315 -17.47 -13.46 -20.39
N THR A 316 -18.26 -12.52 -20.97
CA THR A 316 -18.22 -12.28 -22.44
C THR A 316 -18.96 -11.05 -23.01
N ASN A 317 -19.74 -10.26 -22.25
CA ASN A 317 -20.54 -9.15 -22.83
C ASN A 317 -20.49 -7.87 -21.99
N TYR A 318 -19.51 -7.01 -22.25
CA TYR A 318 -19.07 -6.05 -21.25
C TYR A 318 -19.07 -4.59 -21.72
N LYS A 319 -19.99 -3.78 -21.16
CA LYS A 319 -19.94 -2.31 -21.17
C LYS A 319 -19.55 -1.87 -19.77
N ASP A 320 -18.26 -1.75 -19.51
CA ASP A 320 -17.76 -1.48 -18.16
C ASP A 320 -17.74 0.00 -17.79
N LYS A 321 -17.93 0.27 -16.49
CA LYS A 321 -17.61 1.52 -15.79
C LYS A 321 -16.11 1.80 -15.73
N ASN A 322 -15.23 0.83 -16.00
CA ASN A 322 -13.77 1.05 -16.02
C ASN A 322 -13.20 1.23 -17.43
N ASN A 323 -13.99 1.02 -18.49
CA ASN A 323 -13.53 1.14 -19.87
C ASN A 323 -13.60 2.58 -20.36
N GLN A 324 -12.43 3.15 -20.65
CA GLN A 324 -12.29 4.44 -21.30
C GLN A 324 -12.16 4.26 -22.81
N LYS A 325 -13.12 4.80 -23.56
CA LYS A 325 -13.07 4.80 -25.02
C LYS A 325 -12.40 6.05 -25.53
N TRP A 326 -11.27 5.86 -26.19
CA TRP A 326 -10.46 6.92 -26.76
C TRP A 326 -10.51 6.84 -28.28
N GLU A 327 -10.75 7.97 -28.92
CA GLU A 327 -10.58 8.15 -30.36
C GLU A 327 -9.33 8.98 -30.60
N CYS A 328 -8.30 8.38 -31.21
CA CYS A 328 -6.98 8.99 -31.33
C CYS A 328 -6.51 9.01 -32.79
N TYR A 329 -5.75 10.04 -33.16
CA TYR A 329 -5.00 10.07 -34.40
C TYR A 329 -3.60 10.67 -34.22
N TYR A 330 -2.68 10.25 -35.09
CA TYR A 330 -1.33 10.79 -35.16
C TYR A 330 -0.93 11.01 -36.61
N LYS A 331 -0.76 12.27 -37.00
CA LYS A 331 -0.23 12.64 -38.32
C LYS A 331 1.25 13.01 -38.23
N ASP A 332 1.59 13.85 -37.26
CA ASP A 332 2.95 14.30 -36.93
C ASP A 332 3.01 14.82 -35.48
N GLU A 333 4.18 15.31 -35.07
CA GLU A 333 4.46 15.81 -33.71
C GLU A 333 3.55 16.97 -33.27
N ASN A 334 3.04 17.77 -34.21
CA ASN A 334 2.18 18.92 -33.94
C ASN A 334 0.71 18.58 -34.15
N ILE A 335 0.42 17.66 -35.08
CA ILE A 335 -0.92 17.24 -35.48
C ILE A 335 -1.20 15.83 -34.95
N ASN A 336 -1.43 15.77 -33.64
CA ASN A 336 -1.88 14.56 -32.96
C ASN A 336 -2.87 14.91 -31.83
N ARG A 337 -3.97 14.16 -31.74
CA ARG A 337 -5.01 14.36 -30.73
C ARG A 337 -5.63 13.03 -30.34
N CYS A 338 -6.09 12.99 -29.10
CA CYS A 338 -6.91 11.94 -28.52
C CYS A 338 -8.11 12.57 -27.83
N LYS A 339 -9.29 12.01 -28.08
CA LYS A 339 -10.55 12.41 -27.45
C LYS A 339 -11.08 11.25 -26.61
N LEU A 340 -11.38 11.54 -25.35
CA LEU A 340 -12.09 10.63 -24.47
C LEU A 340 -13.59 10.79 -24.70
N GLU A 341 -14.27 9.70 -25.06
CA GLU A 341 -15.73 9.69 -25.10
C GLU A 341 -16.31 9.94 -23.71
N GLN A 342 -17.42 10.68 -23.65
CA GLN A 342 -18.14 10.86 -22.41
C GLN A 342 -18.70 9.52 -21.94
N ASN A 343 -18.29 9.10 -20.75
CA ASN A 343 -18.87 7.98 -20.03
C ASN A 343 -19.50 8.54 -18.76
N THR A 344 -20.81 8.32 -18.60
CA THR A 344 -21.66 8.89 -17.53
C THR A 344 -21.20 8.55 -16.11
N GLU A 345 -20.34 7.55 -15.94
CA GLU A 345 -19.86 7.09 -14.63
C GLU A 345 -18.42 7.52 -14.29
N ILE A 346 -17.54 7.72 -15.28
CA ILE A 346 -16.10 8.05 -15.07
C ILE A 346 -15.77 9.53 -15.31
N ASN A 347 -16.42 10.16 -16.30
CA ASN A 347 -16.18 11.56 -16.67
C ASN A 347 -17.52 12.27 -16.82
N LYS A 348 -17.98 12.90 -15.74
CA LYS A 348 -19.23 13.67 -15.71
C LYS A 348 -19.15 14.99 -16.50
N ASP A 349 -17.95 15.42 -16.88
CA ASP A 349 -17.70 16.68 -17.59
C ASP A 349 -17.58 16.50 -19.13
N ASN A 350 -17.41 17.62 -19.84
CA ASN A 350 -17.17 17.68 -21.29
C ASN A 350 -16.10 16.67 -21.77
N PRO A 351 -16.19 16.17 -23.01
CA PRO A 351 -15.20 15.24 -23.56
C PRO A 351 -13.80 15.82 -23.44
N LYS A 352 -12.90 15.07 -22.80
CA LYS A 352 -11.51 15.50 -22.57
C LYS A 352 -10.70 15.27 -23.84
N ILE A 353 -10.07 16.33 -24.34
CA ILE A 353 -9.23 16.29 -25.53
C ILE A 353 -7.80 16.57 -25.09
N THR A 354 -6.86 15.74 -25.53
CA THR A 354 -5.43 15.86 -25.23
C THR A 354 -4.58 15.48 -26.45
N SER A 355 -3.27 15.63 -26.37
CA SER A 355 -2.35 15.15 -27.40
C SER A 355 -2.22 13.63 -27.34
N PHE A 356 -1.86 12.98 -28.44
CA PHE A 356 -1.58 11.53 -28.42
C PHE A 356 -0.42 11.21 -27.46
N HIS A 357 0.58 12.10 -27.39
CA HIS A 357 1.71 11.91 -26.48
C HIS A 357 1.29 11.90 -25.01
N ASN A 358 0.44 12.85 -24.59
CA ASN A 358 -0.08 12.89 -23.23
C ASN A 358 -0.94 11.66 -22.91
N PHE A 359 -1.77 11.23 -23.86
CA PHE A 359 -2.51 9.96 -23.74
C PHE A 359 -1.58 8.77 -23.57
N PHE A 360 -0.50 8.70 -24.35
CA PHE A 360 0.46 7.60 -24.28
C PHE A 360 1.22 7.58 -22.94
N GLU A 361 1.70 8.73 -22.46
CA GLU A 361 2.31 8.85 -21.12
C GLU A 361 1.35 8.43 -20.01
N LEU A 362 0.07 8.82 -20.12
CA LEU A 362 -0.97 8.44 -19.19
C LEU A 362 -1.18 6.93 -19.17
N TRP A 363 -1.27 6.31 -20.36
CA TRP A 363 -1.41 4.86 -20.51
C TRP A 363 -0.22 4.10 -19.91
N VAL A 364 1.01 4.53 -20.19
CA VAL A 364 2.21 3.92 -19.58
C VAL A 364 2.21 4.08 -18.06
N THR A 365 1.82 5.24 -17.55
CA THR A 365 1.69 5.47 -16.11
C THR A 365 0.69 4.51 -15.46
N TYR A 366 -0.45 4.26 -16.11
CA TYR A 366 -1.44 3.30 -15.64
C TYR A 366 -0.93 1.86 -15.71
N LEU A 367 -0.31 1.46 -16.82
CA LEU A 367 0.30 0.13 -16.98
C LEU A 367 1.27 -0.16 -15.84
N LEU A 368 2.26 0.72 -15.62
CA LEU A 368 3.30 0.52 -14.60
C LEU A 368 2.71 0.52 -13.17
N ARG A 369 1.74 1.41 -12.89
CA ARG A 369 1.07 1.46 -11.58
C ARG A 369 0.30 0.18 -11.28
N ASP A 370 -0.46 -0.31 -12.24
CA ASP A 370 -1.27 -1.50 -12.08
C ASP A 370 -0.40 -2.76 -12.03
N THR A 371 0.69 -2.81 -12.80
CA THR A 371 1.71 -3.87 -12.67
C THR A 371 2.26 -3.96 -11.25
N ILE A 372 2.64 -2.83 -10.63
CA ILE A 372 3.13 -2.81 -9.24
C ILE A 372 2.08 -3.37 -8.27
N LYS A 373 0.81 -2.98 -8.45
CA LYS A 373 -0.29 -3.46 -7.59
C LYS A 373 -0.54 -4.95 -7.77
N TRP A 374 -0.56 -5.43 -9.01
CA TRP A 374 -0.71 -6.85 -9.31
C TRP A 374 0.45 -7.65 -8.74
N ASN A 375 1.68 -7.14 -8.84
CA ASN A 375 2.84 -7.83 -8.28
C ASN A 375 2.70 -8.03 -6.76
N ASP A 376 2.38 -6.96 -6.02
CA ASP A 376 2.15 -7.03 -4.57
C ASP A 376 1.00 -8.01 -4.23
N LYS A 377 -0.11 -7.96 -4.98
CA LYS A 377 -1.28 -8.81 -4.74
C LYS A 377 -1.02 -10.30 -5.02
N LEU A 378 -0.24 -10.62 -6.05
CA LEU A 378 0.02 -12.01 -6.47
C LEU A 378 1.27 -12.61 -5.84
N LYS A 379 2.12 -11.80 -5.19
CA LYS A 379 3.37 -12.23 -4.58
C LYS A 379 3.23 -13.43 -3.66
N THR A 380 2.16 -13.48 -2.86
CA THR A 380 1.90 -14.60 -1.95
C THR A 380 1.43 -15.84 -2.69
N CYS A 381 0.72 -15.70 -3.81
CA CYS A 381 0.22 -16.79 -4.63
C CYS A 381 1.35 -17.46 -5.42
N ILE A 382 2.17 -16.66 -6.10
CA ILE A 382 3.28 -17.14 -6.94
C ILE A 382 4.37 -17.81 -6.10
N ASN A 383 4.67 -17.27 -4.91
CA ASN A 383 5.67 -17.85 -4.01
C ASN A 383 5.11 -18.98 -3.13
N ASN A 384 3.83 -19.34 -3.29
CA ASN A 384 3.23 -20.32 -2.41
C ASN A 384 3.71 -21.74 -2.73
N THR A 385 4.45 -22.35 -1.81
CA THR A 385 4.89 -23.75 -1.92
C THR A 385 3.89 -24.73 -1.29
N THR A 386 2.75 -24.27 -0.77
CA THR A 386 1.76 -25.17 -0.16
C THR A 386 1.01 -25.98 -1.21
N THR A 387 0.77 -27.26 -0.89
CA THR A 387 -0.01 -28.20 -1.72
C THR A 387 -1.52 -27.91 -1.75
N HIS A 388 -2.02 -26.96 -0.95
CA HIS A 388 -3.43 -26.60 -0.89
C HIS A 388 -3.73 -25.40 -1.79
N CYS A 389 -4.68 -25.57 -2.71
CA CYS A 389 -5.16 -24.51 -3.59
C CYS A 389 -5.91 -23.45 -2.77
N ILE A 390 -5.48 -22.20 -2.86
CA ILE A 390 -6.17 -21.06 -2.25
C ILE A 390 -7.12 -20.48 -3.29
N ASP A 391 -8.42 -20.59 -3.07
CA ASP A 391 -9.45 -20.12 -4.02
C ASP A 391 -9.29 -18.64 -4.39
N GLU A 392 -8.85 -17.80 -3.44
CA GLU A 392 -8.56 -16.39 -3.69
C GLU A 392 -7.42 -16.23 -4.71
N CYS A 393 -6.33 -17.00 -4.59
CA CYS A 393 -5.23 -16.97 -5.54
C CYS A 393 -5.68 -17.35 -6.94
N LYS A 394 -6.48 -18.42 -7.06
CA LYS A 394 -7.04 -18.83 -8.35
C LYS A 394 -7.85 -17.71 -9.01
N ARG A 395 -8.72 -17.02 -8.25
CA ARG A 395 -9.51 -15.90 -8.79
C ARG A 395 -8.61 -14.73 -9.21
N ASN A 396 -7.62 -14.39 -8.39
CA ASN A 396 -6.71 -13.28 -8.66
C ASN A 396 -5.83 -13.57 -9.89
N CYS A 397 -5.28 -14.78 -10.01
CA CYS A 397 -4.48 -15.21 -11.16
C CYS A 397 -5.30 -15.19 -12.47
N LEU A 398 -6.53 -15.71 -12.45
CA LEU A 398 -7.43 -15.67 -13.61
C LEU A 398 -7.77 -14.23 -14.02
N CYS A 399 -8.01 -13.34 -13.06
CA CYS A 399 -8.25 -11.94 -13.39
C CYS A 399 -7.00 -11.25 -13.94
N PHE A 400 -5.82 -11.56 -13.37
CA PHE A 400 -4.56 -11.03 -13.85
C PHE A 400 -4.26 -11.45 -15.28
N ASP A 401 -4.43 -12.73 -15.63
CA ASP A 401 -4.29 -13.22 -17.02
C ASP A 401 -5.19 -12.45 -18.00
N ARG A 402 -6.46 -12.21 -17.63
CA ARG A 402 -7.38 -11.39 -18.44
C ARG A 402 -6.91 -9.95 -18.56
N TRP A 403 -6.45 -9.36 -17.45
CA TRP A 403 -5.94 -8.00 -17.42
C TRP A 403 -4.71 -7.86 -18.33
N VAL A 404 -3.78 -8.83 -18.30
CA VAL A 404 -2.60 -8.85 -19.17
C VAL A 404 -3.01 -8.90 -20.63
N LYS A 405 -3.91 -9.82 -21.02
CA LYS A 405 -4.45 -9.91 -22.38
C LYS A 405 -5.10 -8.60 -22.85
N GLN A 406 -5.88 -7.96 -21.98
CA GLN A 406 -6.47 -6.66 -22.27
C GLN A 406 -5.39 -5.58 -22.51
N LYS A 407 -4.30 -5.58 -21.74
CA LYS A 407 -3.17 -4.64 -21.95
C LYS A 407 -2.41 -4.90 -23.24
N GLU A 408 -2.32 -6.14 -23.70
CA GLU A 408 -1.78 -6.43 -25.02
C GLU A 408 -2.66 -5.90 -26.15
N GLU A 409 -3.99 -6.06 -26.05
CA GLU A 409 -4.94 -5.54 -27.04
C GLU A 409 -4.91 -4.00 -27.11
N GLU A 410 -4.84 -3.35 -25.95
CA GLU A 410 -4.63 -1.91 -25.82
C GLU A 410 -3.33 -1.49 -26.52
N TRP A 411 -2.22 -2.15 -26.19
CA TRP A 411 -0.91 -1.84 -26.79
C TRP A 411 -0.89 -2.04 -28.30
N ASN A 412 -1.47 -3.13 -28.80
CA ASN A 412 -1.58 -3.39 -30.24
C ASN A 412 -2.37 -2.30 -30.98
N SER A 413 -3.36 -1.70 -30.32
CA SER A 413 -4.14 -0.59 -30.87
C SER A 413 -3.35 0.71 -30.86
N ILE A 414 -2.63 0.99 -29.76
CA ILE A 414 -1.74 2.15 -29.63
C ILE A 414 -0.60 2.10 -30.65
N LYS A 415 0.02 0.93 -30.84
CA LYS A 415 1.13 0.69 -31.77
C LYS A 415 0.78 1.03 -33.22
N LYS A 416 -0.50 0.92 -33.63
CA LYS A 416 -0.96 1.31 -34.98
C LYS A 416 -0.80 2.82 -35.25
N LEU A 417 -0.83 3.64 -34.21
CA LEU A 417 -0.63 5.10 -34.32
C LEU A 417 0.87 5.47 -34.40
N PHE A 418 1.74 4.56 -33.96
CA PHE A 418 3.19 4.66 -34.16
C PHE A 418 3.58 4.11 -35.54
N THR A 419 3.52 4.91 -36.61
CA THR A 419 4.05 4.50 -37.94
C THR A 419 5.52 4.92 -38.13
N LYS A 420 6.29 4.23 -38.99
CA LYS A 420 7.75 4.45 -39.17
C LYS A 420 8.16 5.89 -39.56
N LYS A 421 7.21 6.74 -39.97
CA LYS A 421 7.45 8.15 -40.33
C LYS A 421 7.34 9.11 -39.14
N ASN A 422 6.92 8.62 -37.97
CA ASN A 422 6.61 9.43 -36.80
C ASN A 422 7.78 9.38 -35.81
N ASN A 423 8.68 10.36 -35.88
CA ASN A 423 9.67 10.54 -34.82
C ASN A 423 8.94 10.86 -33.50
N VAL A 424 9.32 10.17 -32.42
CA VAL A 424 8.83 10.50 -31.07
C VAL A 424 9.66 11.68 -30.56
N PRO A 425 9.05 12.82 -30.21
CA PRO A 425 9.80 13.96 -29.71
C PRO A 425 10.57 13.60 -28.44
N GLN A 426 11.81 14.11 -28.35
CA GLN A 426 12.75 13.82 -27.26
C GLN A 426 12.16 14.01 -25.84
N PRO A 427 11.32 15.02 -25.56
CA PRO A 427 10.74 15.20 -24.22
C PRO A 427 9.89 14.01 -23.77
N TYR A 428 9.05 13.45 -24.65
CA TYR A 428 8.15 12.34 -24.31
C TYR A 428 8.91 11.03 -24.09
N TYR A 429 9.94 10.80 -24.90
CA TYR A 429 10.87 9.69 -24.66
C TYR A 429 11.51 9.80 -23.27
N THR A 430 11.97 11.01 -22.93
CA THR A 430 12.62 11.29 -21.65
C THR A 430 11.64 11.02 -20.50
N ASN A 431 10.40 11.51 -20.60
CA ASN A 431 9.35 11.29 -19.60
C ASN A 431 9.06 9.82 -19.34
N ILE A 432 8.85 9.02 -20.40
CA ILE A 432 8.58 7.59 -20.25
C ILE A 432 9.79 6.85 -19.68
N ASN A 433 11.00 7.19 -20.13
CA ASN A 433 12.21 6.63 -19.52
C ASN A 433 12.28 6.95 -18.02
N ASN A 434 11.88 8.16 -17.60
CA ASN A 434 11.84 8.53 -16.19
C ASN A 434 10.73 7.80 -15.43
N LEU A 435 9.62 7.44 -16.08
CA LEU A 435 8.62 6.52 -15.49
C LEU A 435 9.18 5.12 -15.24
N PHE A 436 10.01 4.59 -16.14
CA PHE A 436 10.67 3.30 -15.92
C PHE A 436 11.77 3.40 -14.85
N GLU A 437 12.77 4.26 -15.04
CA GLU A 437 13.95 4.32 -14.18
C GLU A 437 13.72 5.06 -12.87
N GLY A 438 13.03 6.19 -12.95
CA GLY A 438 12.80 7.07 -11.82
C GLY A 438 11.68 6.57 -10.92
N TYR A 439 10.71 5.83 -11.47
CA TYR A 439 9.55 5.32 -10.74
C TYR A 439 9.53 3.79 -10.66
N PHE A 440 9.21 3.09 -11.76
CA PHE A 440 8.92 1.66 -11.74
C PHE A 440 10.05 0.85 -11.12
N PHE A 441 11.29 1.00 -11.61
CA PHE A 441 12.45 0.28 -11.08
C PHE A 441 12.71 0.60 -9.62
N LYS A 442 12.61 1.87 -9.21
CA LYS A 442 12.83 2.27 -7.81
C LYS A 442 11.76 1.73 -6.87
N VAL A 443 10.51 1.58 -7.34
CA VAL A 443 9.45 0.98 -6.54
C VAL A 443 9.67 -0.53 -6.43
N MET A 444 9.91 -1.21 -7.55
CA MET A 444 10.17 -2.65 -7.57
C MET A 444 11.40 -3.03 -6.74
N ASP A 445 12.50 -2.27 -6.81
CA ASP A 445 13.69 -2.49 -5.97
C ASP A 445 13.41 -2.38 -4.47
N LYS A 446 12.40 -1.58 -4.08
CA LYS A 446 12.00 -1.41 -2.67
C LYS A 446 11.05 -2.50 -2.20
N LEU A 447 10.16 -2.98 -3.07
CA LEU A 447 9.14 -3.99 -2.73
C LEU A 447 9.68 -5.43 -2.87
N ASP A 448 10.50 -5.66 -3.88
CA ASP A 448 10.89 -6.99 -4.37
C ASP A 448 12.41 -7.12 -4.54
N LYS A 449 13.15 -6.50 -3.62
CA LYS A 449 14.63 -6.42 -3.62
C LYS A 449 15.36 -7.75 -3.85
N ASN A 450 14.72 -8.90 -3.63
CA ASN A 450 15.31 -10.22 -3.76
C ASN A 450 14.67 -11.09 -4.86
N GLU A 451 13.73 -10.57 -5.65
CA GLU A 451 13.06 -11.34 -6.69
C GLU A 451 13.89 -11.33 -7.99
N ALA A 452 14.46 -12.48 -8.34
CA ALA A 452 15.41 -12.60 -9.44
C ALA A 452 14.81 -12.22 -10.80
N LYS A 453 13.56 -12.63 -11.07
CA LYS A 453 12.92 -12.40 -12.38
C LYS A 453 12.66 -10.92 -12.66
N TRP A 454 12.20 -10.15 -11.66
CA TRP A 454 12.05 -8.70 -11.84
C TRP A 454 13.37 -8.00 -12.05
N LYS A 455 14.43 -8.40 -11.35
CA LYS A 455 15.78 -7.86 -11.57
C LYS A 455 16.25 -8.11 -13.00
N GLU A 456 16.07 -9.34 -13.49
CA GLU A 456 16.42 -9.72 -14.85
C GLU A 456 15.65 -8.89 -15.89
N LEU A 457 14.33 -8.73 -15.72
CA LEU A 457 13.53 -7.86 -16.59
C LEU A 457 14.07 -6.41 -16.59
N MET A 458 14.31 -5.84 -15.41
CA MET A 458 14.80 -4.46 -15.29
C MET A 458 16.18 -4.30 -15.93
N GLU A 459 17.07 -5.27 -15.78
CA GLU A 459 18.38 -5.29 -16.43
C GLU A 459 18.26 -5.42 -17.95
N ASN A 460 17.37 -6.28 -18.45
CA ASN A 460 17.11 -6.45 -19.88
C ASN A 460 16.56 -5.15 -20.50
N ILE A 461 15.62 -4.47 -19.84
CA ILE A 461 15.11 -3.16 -20.29
C ILE A 461 16.23 -2.12 -20.29
N LYS A 462 17.07 -2.06 -19.24
CA LYS A 462 18.23 -1.15 -19.19
C LYS A 462 19.25 -1.44 -20.30
N LYS A 463 19.50 -2.71 -20.61
CA LYS A 463 20.39 -3.12 -21.70
C LYS A 463 19.83 -2.68 -23.05
N LYS A 464 18.53 -2.90 -23.30
CA LYS A 464 17.88 -2.40 -24.53
C LYS A 464 18.03 -0.90 -24.68
N LYS A 465 17.90 -0.14 -23.59
CA LYS A 465 18.17 1.30 -23.60
C LYS A 465 19.56 1.63 -24.14
N SER A 466 20.60 0.96 -23.63
CA SER A 466 21.97 1.18 -24.09
C SER A 466 22.21 0.77 -25.54
N GLU A 467 21.47 -0.20 -26.07
CA GLU A 467 21.55 -0.61 -27.48
C GLU A 467 20.97 0.48 -28.41
N PHE A 468 19.96 1.21 -27.95
CA PHE A 468 19.26 2.24 -28.73
C PHE A 468 19.67 3.68 -28.39
N SER A 469 20.61 3.90 -27.45
CA SER A 469 21.03 5.25 -27.03
C SER A 469 21.89 6.00 -28.05
N ASN A 470 22.38 5.32 -29.10
CA ASN A 470 23.28 5.87 -30.11
C ASN A 470 22.62 6.15 -31.47
N LEU A 471 21.30 6.03 -31.59
CA LEU A 471 20.57 6.17 -32.86
C LEU A 471 19.37 7.10 -32.72
N GLU A 472 18.92 7.65 -33.84
CA GLU A 472 17.65 8.39 -34.05
C GLU A 472 16.38 7.57 -33.71
N ASN A 473 16.51 6.45 -32.98
CA ASN A 473 15.51 5.38 -32.79
C ASN A 473 14.99 5.27 -31.34
N ASN A 474 14.76 6.40 -30.66
CA ASN A 474 14.11 6.46 -29.34
C ASN A 474 12.80 5.66 -29.25
N ARG A 475 12.05 5.63 -30.35
CA ARG A 475 10.81 4.87 -30.48
C ARG A 475 11.05 3.37 -30.28
N ASP A 476 12.08 2.82 -30.92
CA ASP A 476 12.35 1.38 -30.89
C ASP A 476 12.63 0.93 -29.45
N TYR A 477 13.36 1.73 -28.68
CA TYR A 477 13.54 1.47 -27.25
C TYR A 477 12.22 1.39 -26.49
N LEU A 478 11.34 2.38 -26.63
CA LEU A 478 10.07 2.43 -25.89
C LEU A 478 9.18 1.23 -26.22
N GLU A 479 9.12 0.89 -27.51
CA GLU A 479 8.39 -0.27 -28.02
C GLU A 479 8.94 -1.56 -27.40
N ASN A 480 10.26 -1.75 -27.42
CA ASN A 480 10.92 -2.91 -26.80
C ASN A 480 10.73 -2.96 -25.27
N ALA A 481 10.78 -1.82 -24.57
CA ALA A 481 10.63 -1.78 -23.11
C ALA A 481 9.22 -2.21 -22.68
N ILE A 482 8.19 -1.74 -23.39
CA ILE A 482 6.79 -2.13 -23.14
C ILE A 482 6.57 -3.60 -23.51
N GLU A 483 7.09 -4.06 -24.64
CA GLU A 483 6.95 -5.45 -25.08
C GLU A 483 7.63 -6.42 -24.10
N LEU A 484 8.86 -6.12 -23.65
CA LEU A 484 9.54 -6.92 -22.63
C LEU A 484 8.75 -6.99 -21.32
N LEU A 485 8.16 -5.86 -20.90
CA LEU A 485 7.30 -5.84 -19.71
C LEU A 485 6.06 -6.71 -19.90
N LEU A 486 5.35 -6.57 -21.02
CA LEU A 486 4.16 -7.37 -21.31
C LEU A 486 4.47 -8.87 -21.41
N ASP A 487 5.58 -9.25 -22.04
CA ASP A 487 6.03 -10.65 -22.13
C ASP A 487 6.34 -11.24 -20.75
N HIS A 488 7.00 -10.48 -19.87
CA HIS A 488 7.21 -10.89 -18.50
C HIS A 488 5.89 -11.06 -17.72
N LEU A 489 4.92 -10.16 -17.93
CA LEU A 489 3.59 -10.26 -17.31
C LEU A 489 2.82 -11.50 -17.80
N LYS A 490 2.95 -11.86 -19.08
CA LYS A 490 2.33 -13.06 -19.68
C LYS A 490 2.95 -14.34 -19.13
N GLU A 491 4.27 -14.37 -18.98
CA GLU A 491 4.96 -15.49 -18.31
C GLU A 491 4.48 -15.63 -16.86
N THR A 492 4.41 -14.50 -16.14
CA THR A 492 3.94 -14.47 -14.75
C THR A 492 2.49 -14.95 -14.64
N ALA A 493 1.61 -14.52 -15.55
CA ALA A 493 0.23 -14.98 -15.61
C ALA A 493 0.10 -16.48 -15.90
N THR A 494 1.00 -17.02 -16.73
CA THR A 494 1.04 -18.46 -17.04
C THR A 494 1.47 -19.30 -15.84
N ILE A 495 2.35 -18.75 -14.99
CA ILE A 495 2.86 -19.43 -13.79
C ILE A 495 1.82 -19.50 -12.66
N CYS A 496 0.95 -18.49 -12.56
CA CYS A 496 0.12 -18.15 -11.38
C CYS A 496 -0.96 -19.20 -10.96
#